data_AF-A0A2D3C322-F1
#
_entry.id   AF-A0A2D3C322-F1
#
_cell.length_a   1.000
_cell.length_b   1.000
_cell.length_c   1.000
_cell.angle_alpha   90.00
_cell.angle_beta   90.00
_cell.angle_gamma   90.00
#
_symmetry.space_group_name_H-M   'P 1'
#
loop_
_entity.id
_entity.type
_entity.pdbx_description
1 polymer ?
#
loop_
_entity_poly.entity_id
_entity_poly.type
_entity_poly.pdbx_seq_one_letter_code
_entity_poly.pdbx_strand_id
1 'polypeptide(L)' 'MGVPKKRTSISKKSIRKNIWKKKGYLAYLKAVSLGKSIFTGNSKSFGARASRFESEWRHGIFYSKRVSPKMNSISDLSS' A
#
# COMPACT_ATOMS: atom_id res chain seq x y z
N MET A 1 -6.70 29.70 -34.07
CA MET A 1 -6.71 29.21 -32.67
C MET A 1 -7.02 30.36 -31.74
N GLY A 2 -7.94 30.18 -30.78
CA GLY A 2 -8.32 31.25 -29.84
C GLY A 2 -7.25 31.49 -28.79
N VAL A 3 -6.62 32.66 -28.81
CA VAL A 3 -5.63 33.06 -27.79
C VAL A 3 -6.35 33.78 -26.65
N PRO A 4 -6.14 33.40 -25.38
CA PRO A 4 -6.75 34.07 -24.26
C PRO A 4 -6.24 35.51 -24.14
N LYS A 5 -7.15 36.48 -24.19
CA LYS A 5 -6.81 37.91 -24.14
C LYS A 5 -6.31 38.39 -22.77
N LYS A 6 -6.71 37.70 -21.69
CA LYS A 6 -6.41 38.05 -20.30
C LYS A 6 -6.12 36.78 -19.49
N ARG A 7 -5.35 36.93 -18.42
CA ARG A 7 -5.09 35.83 -17.48
C ARG A 7 -6.35 35.48 -16.68
N THR A 8 -6.52 34.21 -16.34
CA THR A 8 -7.58 33.78 -15.43
C THR A 8 -7.29 34.26 -14.01
N SER A 9 -8.31 34.75 -13.29
CA SER A 9 -8.16 35.07 -11.87
C SER A 9 -7.79 33.84 -11.04
N ILE A 10 -7.14 34.05 -9.90
CA ILE A 10 -6.66 32.98 -9.02
C ILE A 10 -7.82 32.10 -8.54
N SER A 11 -8.94 32.72 -8.15
CA SER A 11 -10.17 32.02 -7.74
C SER A 11 -10.72 31.12 -8.87
N LYS A 12 -10.81 31.61 -10.11
CA LYS A 12 -11.28 30.80 -11.24
C LYS A 12 -10.34 29.63 -11.53
N LYS A 13 -9.03 29.81 -11.35
CA LYS A 13 -8.02 28.74 -11.50
C LYS A 13 -8.15 27.69 -10.39
N SER A 14 -8.35 28.09 -9.14
CA SER A 14 -8.48 27.16 -8.01
C SER A 14 -9.77 26.33 -8.09
N ILE A 15 -10.90 26.93 -8.48
CA ILE A 15 -12.18 26.22 -8.67
C ILE A 15 -12.02 25.08 -9.69
N ARG A 16 -11.40 25.34 -10.85
CA ARG A 16 -11.17 24.31 -11.87
C ARG A 16 -10.31 23.16 -11.35
N LYS A 17 -9.25 23.47 -10.57
CA LYS A 17 -8.41 22.45 -9.94
C LYS A 17 -9.16 21.64 -8.87
N ASN A 18 -10.01 22.29 -8.07
CA ASN A 18 -10.79 21.63 -7.03
C ASN A 18 -11.82 20.65 -7.62
N ILE A 19 -12.44 20.99 -8.75
CA ILE A 19 -13.33 20.07 -9.47
C ILE A 19 -12.58 18.80 -9.88
N TRP A 20 -11.35 18.94 -10.39
CA TRP A 20 -10.53 17.78 -10.75
C TRP A 20 -10.15 16.94 -9.52
N LYS A 21 -9.74 17.58 -8.42
CA LYS A 21 -9.41 16.89 -7.15
C LYS A 21 -10.62 16.19 -6.52
N LYS A 22 -11.83 16.74 -6.65
CA LYS A 22 -13.08 16.18 -6.10
C LYS A 22 -13.38 14.77 -6.66
N LYS A 23 -12.95 14.48 -7.89
CA LYS A 23 -13.10 13.13 -8.48
C LYS A 23 -12.32 12.06 -7.70
N GLY A 24 -11.11 12.39 -7.24
CA GLY A 24 -10.30 11.48 -6.43
C GLY A 24 -10.91 11.21 -5.05
N TYR A 25 -11.52 12.23 -4.44
CA TYR A 25 -12.23 12.07 -3.16
C TYR A 25 -13.39 11.08 -3.25
N LEU A 26 -14.15 11.09 -4.35
CA LEU A 26 -15.23 10.12 -4.56
C LEU A 26 -14.71 8.69 -4.71
N ALA A 27 -13.56 8.50 -5.37
CA ALA A 27 -12.91 7.20 -5.48
C ALA A 27 -12.41 6.70 -4.11
N TYR A 28 -11.83 7.60 -3.30
CA TYR A 28 -11.39 7.32 -1.94
C TYR A 28 -12.55 6.83 -1.06
N LEU A 29 -13.69 7.52 -1.06
CA LEU A 29 -14.86 7.11 -0.26
C LEU A 29 -15.35 5.70 -0.63
N LYS A 30 -15.40 5.39 -1.92
CA LYS A 30 -15.78 4.06 -2.41
C LYS A 30 -14.76 3.00 -1.98
N ALA A 31 -13.47 3.28 -2.10
CA ALA A 31 -12.40 2.37 -1.72
C ALA A 31 -12.38 2.07 -0.21
N VAL A 32 -12.58 3.09 0.64
CA VAL A 32 -12.63 2.91 2.10
C VAL A 32 -13.84 2.08 2.51
N SER A 33 -15.01 2.38 1.95
CA SER A 33 -16.23 1.59 2.19
C SER A 33 -16.01 0.13 1.79
N LEU A 34 -15.41 -0.10 0.62
CA LEU A 34 -15.10 -1.43 0.12
C LEU A 34 -14.11 -2.17 1.02
N GLY A 35 -13.01 -1.54 1.43
CA GLY A 35 -12.01 -2.14 2.31
C GLY A 35 -12.58 -2.59 3.65
N LYS A 36 -13.45 -1.77 4.27
CA LYS A 36 -14.17 -2.14 5.50
C LYS A 36 -15.08 -3.36 5.29
N SER A 37 -15.76 -3.43 4.15
CA SER A 37 -16.64 -4.57 3.83
C SER A 37 -15.86 -5.87 3.59
N ILE A 38 -14.63 -5.80 3.08
CA ILE A 38 -13.76 -6.96 2.89
C ILE A 38 -13.18 -7.40 4.24
N PHE A 39 -12.71 -6.46 5.06
CA PHE A 39 -12.08 -6.76 6.35
C PHE A 39 -13.00 -7.48 7.33
N THR A 40 -14.31 -7.22 7.26
CA THR A 40 -15.30 -7.86 8.15
C THR A 40 -15.61 -9.31 7.77
N GLY A 41 -15.16 -9.83 6.62
CA GLY A 41 -15.31 -11.24 6.24
C GLY A 41 -16.76 -11.73 5.99
N ASN A 42 -17.75 -10.86 6.24
CA ASN A 42 -19.17 -11.19 6.14
C ASN A 42 -19.73 -11.05 4.71
N SER A 43 -18.96 -10.46 3.80
CA SER A 43 -19.40 -10.20 2.42
C SER A 43 -19.12 -11.42 1.52
N LYS A 44 -20.17 -12.14 1.12
CA LYS A 44 -20.08 -13.34 0.26
C LYS A 44 -19.83 -13.05 -1.23
N SER A 45 -19.98 -11.79 -1.66
CA SER A 45 -19.89 -11.37 -3.06
C SER A 45 -18.50 -10.90 -3.49
N PHE A 46 -17.66 -10.43 -2.56
CA PHE A 46 -16.31 -9.94 -2.83
C PHE A 46 -15.28 -10.98 -2.37
N GLY A 47 -15.18 -12.09 -3.10
CA GLY A 47 -14.18 -13.12 -2.88
C GLY A 47 -12.86 -12.77 -3.56
N ALA A 48 -11.85 -12.32 -2.80
CA ALA A 48 -10.47 -12.38 -3.27
C ALA A 48 -10.11 -13.87 -3.43
N ARG A 49 -9.80 -14.32 -4.66
CA ARG A 49 -9.29 -15.68 -4.88
C ARG A 49 -7.96 -15.84 -4.13
N ALA A 50 -8.01 -16.46 -2.95
CA ALA A 50 -6.84 -16.75 -2.12
C ALA A 50 -6.10 -18.04 -2.53
N SER A 51 -6.15 -18.47 -3.80
CA SER A 51 -5.73 -19.83 -4.18
C SER A 51 -4.55 -19.92 -5.16
N ARG A 52 -3.69 -18.90 -5.28
CA ARG A 52 -2.49 -19.02 -6.13
C ARG A 52 -1.17 -18.47 -5.58
N PHE A 53 -1.13 -17.93 -4.36
CA PHE A 53 0.09 -17.28 -3.84
C PHE A 53 0.53 -17.79 -2.45
N GLU A 54 0.12 -19.01 -2.07
CA GLU A 54 0.40 -19.62 -0.75
C GLU A 54 0.96 -21.06 -0.87
N SER A 55 1.61 -21.39 -2.00
CA SER A 55 2.31 -22.68 -2.16
C SER A 55 3.85 -22.55 -2.16
N GLU A 56 4.39 -21.34 -2.31
CA GLU A 56 5.85 -21.13 -2.33
C GLU A 56 6.43 -20.74 -0.95
N TRP A 57 5.64 -20.07 -0.10
CA TRP A 57 6.09 -19.68 1.24
C TRP A 57 6.03 -20.81 2.28
N ARG A 58 5.27 -21.89 2.00
CA ARG A 58 5.11 -23.02 2.92
C ARG A 58 6.18 -24.10 2.78
N HIS A 59 6.99 -24.06 1.72
CA HIS A 59 8.06 -25.04 1.46
C HIS A 59 9.49 -24.49 1.64
N GLY A 60 9.64 -23.20 2.02
CA GLY A 60 10.95 -22.54 2.18
C GLY A 60 11.51 -22.48 3.60
N ILE A 61 10.82 -22.98 4.63
CA ILE A 61 11.27 -22.88 6.05
C ILE A 61 12.03 -24.14 6.51
N PHE A 62 12.52 -24.99 5.58
CA PHE A 62 13.27 -26.20 5.95
C PHE A 62 14.63 -26.37 5.25
N TYR A 63 15.37 -25.28 5.05
CA TYR A 63 16.83 -25.35 4.85
C TYR A 63 17.53 -24.25 5.66
N SER A 64 17.58 -24.43 6.97
CA SER A 64 18.70 -23.91 7.78
C SER A 64 18.83 -24.75 9.04
N LYS A 65 19.32 -25.98 8.87
CA LYS A 65 19.92 -26.73 9.96
C LYS A 65 21.44 -26.59 9.81
N ARG A 66 22.05 -25.97 10.82
CA ARG A 66 23.39 -26.29 11.36
C ARG A 66 24.60 -25.58 10.72
N VAL A 67 24.91 -24.37 11.22
CA VAL A 67 26.27 -24.04 11.74
C VAL A 67 26.11 -23.00 12.87
N SER A 68 26.34 -23.41 14.12
CA SER A 68 26.54 -22.47 15.23
C SER A 68 27.99 -21.98 15.18
N PRO A 69 28.28 -20.67 15.08
CA PRO A 69 29.63 -20.19 15.37
C PRO A 69 29.89 -20.33 16.88
N LYS A 70 30.99 -21.01 17.23
CA LYS A 70 31.51 -21.06 18.61
C LYS A 70 31.74 -19.62 19.11
N MET A 71 31.22 -19.31 20.30
CA MET A 71 31.60 -18.11 21.03
C MET A 71 33.07 -18.24 21.43
N ASN A 72 33.90 -17.32 20.93
CA ASN A 72 35.27 -17.17 21.40
C ASN A 72 35.26 -16.06 22.46
N SER A 73 35.51 -16.48 23.70
CA SER A 73 36.09 -15.77 24.85
C SER A 73 35.99 -14.24 24.92
N ILE A 74 35.30 -13.80 25.96
CA ILE A 74 35.45 -12.49 26.60
C ILE A 74 36.85 -12.43 27.23
N SER A 75 37.83 -11.84 26.53
CA SER A 75 39.14 -11.53 27.13
C SER A 75 39.91 -10.37 26.47
N ASP A 76 39.27 -9.55 25.64
CA ASP A 76 39.96 -8.41 24.96
C ASP A 76 39.58 -7.04 25.56
N LEU A 77 39.22 -7.01 26.84
CA LEU A 77 38.96 -5.78 27.61
C LEU A 77 39.80 -5.77 28.90
N SER A 78 41.12 -5.90 28.79
CA SER A 78 42.09 -5.36 29.76
C SER A 78 43.53 -5.57 29.27
N SER A 79 44.09 -4.56 28.59
CA SER A 79 45.50 -4.16 28.62
C SER A 79 45.64 -2.81 27.92
#